data_AF-A0A9D5Z6W4-F1
#
_entry.id   AF-A0A9D5Z6W4-F1
#
_cell.length_a   1.000
_cell.length_b   1.000
_cell.length_c   1.000
_cell.angle_alpha   90.00
_cell.angle_beta   90.00
_cell.angle_gamma   90.00
#
_symmetry.space_group_name_H-M   'P 1'
#
loop_
_entity.id
_entity.type
_entity.pdbx_description
1 polymer ?
#
loop_
_entity_poly.entity_id
_entity_poly.type
_entity_poly.pdbx_seq_one_letter_code
_entity_poly.pdbx_strand_id
1 'polypeptide(L)'
;MFIWIYSDLSVAASTHIVVIGHPGLPKLDVPTIQKLFTGRAVEINGRSVTVVNIAPNNTVRKVFLEKYLEQDEDKYLAYWTVRRFIGKGTPPKELVSSTEVVEYIQSHSDTIGYISVDDSKPGLNILSEM
;
A
#
# COMPACT_ATOMS: atom_id res chain seq x y z
N MET A 1 36.76 27.53 -22.74
CA MET A 1 36.27 26.25 -22.17
C MET A 1 34.93 26.56 -21.51
N PHE A 2 33.82 26.29 -22.19
CA PHE A 2 32.47 26.60 -21.68
C PHE A 2 31.89 25.35 -21.01
N ILE A 3 31.72 25.40 -19.70
CA ILE A 3 31.06 24.34 -18.93
C ILE A 3 29.58 24.72 -18.87
N TRP A 4 28.75 23.99 -19.61
CA TRP A 4 27.30 24.07 -19.47
C TRP A 4 26.89 23.16 -18.32
N ILE A 5 26.45 23.74 -17.21
CA ILE A 5 25.84 23.01 -16.10
C ILE A 5 24.38 22.77 -16.50
N TYR A 6 24.08 21.59 -17.05
CA TYR A 6 22.70 21.13 -17.12
C TYR A 6 22.30 20.72 -15.70
N SER A 7 21.53 21.57 -15.05
CA SER A 7 20.80 21.18 -13.84
C SER A 7 19.59 20.38 -14.31
N ASP A 8 19.63 19.06 -14.13
CA ASP A 8 18.43 18.24 -14.27
C ASP A 8 17.43 18.70 -13.21
N LEU A 9 16.41 19.47 -13.63
CA LEU A 9 15.21 19.64 -12.83
C LEU A 9 14.55 18.27 -12.73
N SER A 10 14.80 17.56 -11.62
CA SER A 10 14.00 16.40 -11.25
C SER A 10 12.58 16.88 -11.00
N VAL A 11 11.70 16.64 -11.97
CA VAL A 11 10.26 16.76 -11.76
C VAL A 11 9.89 15.66 -10.77
N ALA A 12 9.72 16.02 -9.50
CA ALA A 12 9.09 15.13 -8.54
C ALA A 12 7.65 14.88 -9.03
N ALA A 13 7.44 13.80 -9.77
CA ALA A 13 6.11 13.34 -10.09
C ALA A 13 5.38 13.09 -8.77
N SER A 14 4.30 13.84 -8.51
CA SER A 14 3.44 13.61 -7.36
C SER A 14 2.70 12.29 -7.58
N THR A 15 3.25 11.19 -7.08
CA THR A 15 2.58 9.88 -7.10
C THR A 15 1.39 9.94 -6.15
N HIS A 16 0.17 9.99 -6.70
CA HIS A 16 -1.05 9.94 -5.91
C HIS A 16 -1.41 8.47 -5.65
N ILE A 17 -1.56 8.12 -4.37
CA ILE A 17 -1.81 6.74 -3.94
C ILE A 17 -3.27 6.57 -3.59
N VAL A 18 -3.86 5.48 -4.07
CA VAL A 18 -5.20 5.06 -3.69
C VAL A 18 -5.14 3.66 -3.08
N VAL A 19 -5.95 3.43 -2.05
CA VAL A 19 -6.17 2.10 -1.48
C VAL A 19 -7.30 1.44 -2.22
N ILE A 20 -7.06 0.24 -2.73
CA ILE A 20 -7.99 -0.49 -3.58
C ILE A 20 -8.31 -1.86 -3.00
N GLY A 21 -9.48 -2.38 -3.39
CA GLY A 21 -9.89 -3.74 -3.11
C GLY A 21 -10.95 -4.20 -4.09
N HIS A 22 -11.49 -5.40 -3.85
CA HIS A 22 -12.57 -5.94 -4.66
C HIS A 22 -13.85 -5.10 -4.51
N PRO A 23 -14.72 -5.01 -5.54
CA PRO A 23 -15.99 -4.27 -5.49
C PRO A 23 -16.93 -4.57 -4.33
N GLY A 24 -16.82 -5.75 -3.72
CA GLY A 24 -17.62 -6.14 -2.55
C GLY A 24 -17.18 -5.54 -1.21
N LEU A 25 -16.00 -4.90 -1.16
CA LEU A 25 -15.48 -4.29 0.07
C LEU A 25 -16.02 -2.88 0.25
N PRO A 26 -16.35 -2.46 1.49
CA PRO A 26 -16.85 -1.11 1.76
C PRO A 26 -15.71 -0.07 1.68
N LYS A 27 -16.07 1.21 1.55
CA LYS A 27 -15.12 2.31 1.73
C LYS A 27 -14.54 2.27 3.15
N LEU A 28 -13.28 2.68 3.29
CA LEU A 28 -12.55 2.64 4.56
C LEU A 28 -11.98 4.01 4.89
N ASP A 29 -11.91 4.30 6.19
CA ASP A 29 -11.19 5.46 6.70
C ASP A 29 -9.70 5.14 6.93
N VAL A 30 -8.87 6.18 6.98
CA VAL A 30 -7.42 6.05 7.19
C VAL A 30 -7.08 5.27 8.49
N PRO A 31 -7.75 5.49 9.64
CA PRO A 31 -7.50 4.70 10.84
C PRO A 31 -7.75 3.20 10.68
N THR A 32 -8.77 2.79 9.90
CA THR A 32 -9.00 1.37 9.62
C THR A 32 -7.89 0.80 8.74
N ILE A 33 -7.50 1.53 7.69
CA ILE A 33 -6.39 1.14 6.81
C ILE A 33 -5.10 0.96 7.62
N GLN A 34 -4.77 1.92 8.49
CA GLN A 34 -3.61 1.82 9.38
C GLN A 34 -3.66 0.56 10.24
N LYS A 35 -4.81 0.20 10.80
CA LYS A 35 -4.95 -1.03 11.61
C LYS A 35 -4.76 -2.28 10.76
N LEU A 36 -5.30 -2.32 9.55
CA LEU A 36 -5.17 -3.45 8.63
C LEU A 36 -3.71 -3.66 8.21
N PHE A 37 -3.03 -2.62 7.73
CA PHE A 37 -1.63 -2.68 7.26
C PHE A 37 -0.61 -2.85 8.40
N THR A 38 -1.04 -2.70 9.65
CA THR A 38 -0.22 -3.02 10.84
C THR A 38 -0.67 -4.32 11.53
N GLY A 39 -1.63 -5.05 10.95
CA GLY A 39 -2.23 -6.28 11.50
C GLY A 39 -2.91 -6.09 12.85
N ARG A 40 -3.22 -4.85 13.26
CA ARG A 40 -4.04 -4.56 14.44
C ARG A 40 -5.53 -4.85 14.19
N ALA A 41 -5.91 -4.96 12.92
CA ALA A 41 -7.17 -5.53 12.45
C ALA A 41 -6.87 -6.52 11.32
N VAL A 42 -7.71 -7.54 11.17
CA VAL A 42 -7.63 -8.55 10.09
C VAL A 42 -8.99 -8.77 9.41
N GLU A 43 -9.99 -7.99 9.81
CA GLU A 43 -11.37 -8.13 9.37
C GLU A 43 -11.99 -6.75 9.11
N ILE A 44 -12.96 -6.74 8.21
CA ILE A 44 -13.83 -5.60 7.93
C ILE A 44 -15.27 -6.07 8.04
N ASN A 45 -16.05 -5.47 8.94
CA ASN A 45 -17.44 -5.85 9.19
C ASN A 45 -17.64 -7.37 9.41
N GLY A 46 -16.70 -8.02 10.13
CA GLY A 46 -16.73 -9.45 10.43
C GLY A 46 -16.29 -10.36 9.27
N ARG A 47 -15.78 -9.80 8.17
CA ARG A 47 -15.18 -10.57 7.07
C ARG A 47 -13.66 -10.47 7.12
N SER A 48 -12.98 -11.61 7.16
CA SER A 48 -11.51 -11.66 7.07
C SER A 48 -11.02 -11.04 5.77
N VAL A 49 -10.00 -10.20 5.85
CA VAL A 49 -9.36 -9.59 4.69
C VAL A 49 -7.89 -9.90 4.65
N THR A 50 -7.37 -10.10 3.45
CA THR A 50 -5.94 -10.25 3.18
C THR A 50 -5.37 -8.90 2.78
N VAL A 51 -4.33 -8.46 3.46
CA VAL A 51 -3.62 -7.24 3.10
C VAL A 51 -2.39 -7.61 2.29
N VAL A 52 -2.20 -6.94 1.15
CA VAL A 52 -1.00 -7.05 0.33
C VAL A 52 -0.24 -5.73 0.30
N ASN A 53 1.08 -5.85 0.21
CA ASN A 53 2.02 -4.74 0.15
C ASN A 53 2.82 -4.86 -1.14
N ILE A 54 3.25 -3.74 -1.72
CA ILE A 54 4.26 -3.78 -2.78
C ILE A 54 5.62 -4.08 -2.13
N ALA A 55 6.55 -4.73 -2.82
CA ALA A 55 7.88 -5.04 -2.30
C ALA A 55 8.62 -3.76 -1.82
N PRO A 56 9.55 -3.87 -0.84
CA PRO A 56 10.37 -2.76 -0.37
C PRO A 56 11.14 -2.06 -1.50
N ASN A 57 11.61 -0.84 -1.25
CA ASN A 57 12.32 0.01 -2.22
C ASN A 57 11.48 0.42 -3.43
N ASN A 58 10.16 0.36 -3.33
CA ASN A 58 9.23 0.85 -4.35
C ASN A 58 8.69 2.24 -3.98
N THR A 59 8.66 3.17 -4.94
CA THR A 59 8.16 4.54 -4.73
C THR A 59 6.70 4.57 -4.26
N VAL A 60 5.85 3.70 -4.82
CA VAL A 60 4.43 3.59 -4.45
C VAL A 60 4.30 3.17 -2.98
N ARG A 61 5.11 2.20 -2.54
CA ARG A 61 5.18 1.78 -1.14
C ARG A 61 5.65 2.91 -0.23
N LYS A 62 6.73 3.59 -0.61
CA LYS A 62 7.26 4.71 0.17
C LYS A 62 6.17 5.77 0.42
N VAL A 63 5.49 6.21 -0.63
CA VAL A 63 4.43 7.21 -0.51
C VAL A 63 3.26 6.69 0.32
N PHE A 64 2.86 5.43 0.14
CA PHE A 64 1.82 4.81 0.96
C PHE A 64 2.18 4.81 2.45
N LEU A 65 3.38 4.35 2.81
CA LEU A 65 3.84 4.31 4.19
C LEU A 65 3.87 5.71 4.81
N GLU A 66 4.37 6.71 4.08
CA GLU A 66 4.43 8.09 4.54
C GLU A 66 3.04 8.71 4.73
N LYS A 67 2.13 8.50 3.78
CA LYS A 67 0.82 9.18 3.75
C LYS A 67 -0.24 8.48 4.62
N TYR A 68 -0.29 7.16 4.58
CA TYR A 68 -1.30 6.40 5.31
C TYR A 68 -0.81 5.93 6.68
N LEU A 69 0.45 5.54 6.80
CA LEU A 69 0.97 4.96 8.06
C LEU A 69 1.82 5.94 8.88
N GLU A 70 2.18 7.09 8.32
CA GLU A 70 3.10 8.05 8.92
C GLU A 70 4.44 7.41 9.31
N GLN A 71 4.89 6.45 8.48
CA GLN A 71 6.09 5.64 8.69
C GLN A 71 7.00 5.68 7.47
N ASP A 72 8.29 5.47 7.71
CA ASP A 72 9.26 5.12 6.67
C ASP A 72 9.43 3.59 6.61
N GLU A 73 10.16 3.13 5.60
CA GLU A 73 10.41 1.70 5.35
C GLU A 73 11.07 1.01 6.56
N ASP A 74 12.09 1.65 7.15
CA ASP A 74 12.84 1.10 8.29
C ASP A 74 11.95 0.92 9.52
N LYS A 75 11.13 1.92 9.86
CA LYS A 75 10.16 1.83 10.96
C LYS A 75 9.13 0.74 10.72
N TYR A 76 8.64 0.61 9.49
CA TYR A 76 7.65 -0.40 9.14
C TYR A 76 8.22 -1.83 9.23
N LEU A 77 9.45 -2.04 8.75
CA LEU A 77 10.15 -3.32 8.88
C LEU A 77 10.50 -3.66 10.33
N ALA A 78 10.96 -2.67 11.12
CA ALA A 78 11.23 -2.85 12.54
C ALA A 78 9.95 -3.21 13.31
N TYR A 79 8.83 -2.53 13.01
CA TYR A 79 7.51 -2.84 13.57
C TYR A 79 7.13 -4.31 13.34
N TRP A 80 7.25 -4.79 12.10
CA TRP A 80 6.93 -6.18 11.77
C TRP A 80 7.90 -7.21 12.33
N THR A 81 9.16 -6.82 12.54
CA THR A 81 10.15 -7.66 13.24
C THR A 81 9.73 -7.90 14.69
N VAL A 82 9.37 -6.83 15.41
CA VAL A 82 8.89 -6.95 16.80
C VAL A 82 7.57 -7.72 16.86
N ARG A 83 6.60 -7.40 16.01
CA ARG A 83 5.27 -8.05 15.97
C ARG A 83 5.37 -9.57 15.78
N ARG A 84 6.22 -10.02 14.85
CA ARG A 84 6.49 -11.45 14.63
C ARG A 84 7.13 -12.10 15.85
N PHE A 85 8.13 -11.45 16.44
CA PHE A 85 8.83 -11.95 17.62
C PHE A 85 7.89 -12.19 18.81
N ILE A 86 6.91 -11.30 19.01
CA ILE A 86 5.89 -11.43 20.07
C ILE A 86 4.66 -12.25 19.66
N GLY A 87 4.67 -12.89 18.48
CA GLY A 87 3.57 -13.73 17.99
C GLY A 87 2.28 -12.99 17.65
N LYS A 88 2.31 -11.66 17.46
CA LYS A 88 1.11 -10.84 17.17
C LYS A 88 0.93 -10.64 15.67
N GLY A 89 0.70 -11.74 14.95
CA GLY A 89 0.38 -11.74 13.52
C GLY A 89 1.59 -11.70 12.59
N THR A 90 1.30 -11.64 11.29
CA THR A 90 2.28 -11.75 10.21
C THR A 90 2.27 -10.50 9.34
N PRO A 91 3.42 -10.09 8.77
CA PRO A 91 3.45 -9.00 7.83
C PRO A 91 2.55 -9.29 6.62
N PRO A 92 1.98 -8.25 5.99
CA PRO A 92 1.26 -8.39 4.74
C PRO A 92 2.08 -9.10 3.69
N LYS A 93 1.41 -9.84 2.81
CA LYS A 93 2.07 -10.50 1.68
C LYS A 93 2.65 -9.44 0.74
N GLU A 94 3.88 -9.62 0.31
CA GLU A 94 4.55 -8.70 -0.60
C GLU A 94 4.39 -9.16 -2.06
N LEU A 95 4.09 -8.22 -2.95
CA LEU A 95 3.95 -8.39 -4.40
C LEU A 95 4.90 -7.43 -5.11
N VAL A 96 5.37 -7.78 -6.31
CA VAL A 96 6.49 -7.07 -6.96
C VAL A 96 6.08 -5.70 -7.50
N SER A 97 4.80 -5.51 -7.88
CA SER A 97 4.34 -4.29 -8.54
C SER A 97 2.85 -3.99 -8.34
N SER A 98 2.43 -2.76 -8.68
CA SER A 98 1.01 -2.37 -8.75
C SER A 98 0.19 -3.32 -9.64
N THR A 99 0.78 -3.79 -10.75
CA THR A 99 0.12 -4.74 -11.66
C THR A 99 -0.21 -6.05 -10.96
N GLU A 100 0.74 -6.62 -10.22
CA GLU A 100 0.51 -7.84 -9.45
C GLU A 100 -0.52 -7.62 -8.33
N VAL A 101 -0.52 -6.45 -7.68
CA VAL A 101 -1.55 -6.09 -6.69
C VAL A 101 -2.94 -6.12 -7.32
N VAL A 102 -3.11 -5.52 -8.50
CA VAL A 102 -4.39 -5.52 -9.23
C VAL A 102 -4.83 -6.93 -9.61
N GLU A 103 -3.94 -7.73 -10.19
CA GLU A 103 -4.23 -9.12 -10.56
C GLU A 103 -4.58 -9.98 -9.33
N TYR A 104 -3.90 -9.76 -8.22
CA TYR A 104 -4.15 -10.47 -6.98
C TYR A 104 -5.53 -10.11 -6.39
N ILE A 105 -5.91 -8.84 -6.41
CA ILE A 105 -7.24 -8.38 -5.95
C ILE A 105 -8.36 -8.93 -6.84
N GLN A 106 -8.14 -9.00 -8.15
CA GLN A 106 -9.13 -9.55 -9.09
C GLN A 106 -9.35 -11.05 -8.89
N SER A 107 -8.31 -11.79 -8.48
CA SER A 107 -8.40 -13.22 -8.20
C SER A 107 -8.84 -13.55 -6.76
N HIS A 108 -8.77 -12.60 -5.83
CA HIS A 108 -9.07 -12.80 -4.41
C HIS A 108 -9.96 -11.68 -3.87
N SER A 109 -11.27 -11.96 -3.76
CA SER A 109 -12.31 -10.96 -3.44
C SER A 109 -12.19 -10.28 -2.07
N ASP A 110 -11.39 -10.84 -1.16
CA ASP A 110 -11.21 -10.30 0.19
C ASP A 110 -9.82 -9.67 0.37
N THR A 111 -9.22 -9.19 -0.73
CA THR A 111 -7.88 -8.56 -0.71
C THR A 111 -7.96 -7.05 -0.79
N ILE A 112 -7.09 -6.42 -0.01
CA ILE A 112 -6.83 -4.99 -0.01
C ILE A 112 -5.37 -4.73 -0.30
N GLY A 113 -5.11 -3.76 -1.16
CA GLY A 113 -3.78 -3.26 -1.48
C GLY A 113 -3.84 -1.78 -1.80
N TYR A 114 -2.77 -1.26 -2.37
CA TYR A 114 -2.69 0.13 -2.82
C TYR A 114 -1.89 0.18 -4.12
N ILE A 115 -2.16 1.20 -4.91
CA ILE A 115 -1.53 1.45 -6.21
C ILE A 115 -1.38 2.96 -6.45
N SER A 116 -0.60 3.34 -7.46
CA SER A 116 -0.72 4.68 -8.03
C SER A 116 -2.11 4.84 -8.67
N VAL A 117 -2.72 6.01 -8.56
CA VAL A 117 -4.01 6.31 -9.23
C VAL A 117 -3.92 6.08 -10.74
N ASP A 118 -2.74 6.31 -11.33
CA ASP A 118 -2.46 6.12 -12.76
C ASP A 118 -2.51 4.65 -13.19
N ASP A 119 -2.33 3.72 -12.24
CA ASP A 119 -2.38 2.27 -12.47
C ASP A 119 -3.80 1.70 -12.30
N SER A 120 -4.78 2.55 -11.95
CA SER A 120 -6.15 2.12 -11.66
C SER A 120 -6.85 1.60 -12.91
N LYS A 121 -7.50 0.44 -12.80
CA LYS A 121 -8.25 -0.22 -13.87
C LYS A 121 -9.73 -0.34 -13.52
N PRO A 122 -10.63 -0.35 -14.53
CA PRO A 122 -12.04 -0.66 -14.31
C PRO A 122 -12.24 -2.00 -13.60
N GLY A 123 -13.23 -2.08 -12.70
CA GLY A 123 -13.51 -3.28 -11.91
C GLY A 123 -12.79 -3.34 -10.57
N LEU A 124 -11.95 -2.35 -10.24
CA LEU A 124 -11.43 -2.14 -8.89
C LEU A 124 -12.31 -1.18 -8.12
N ASN A 125 -12.41 -1.39 -6.81
CA ASN A 125 -13.03 -0.41 -5.92
C ASN A 125 -11.96 0.34 -5.15
N ILE A 126 -11.94 1.66 -5.32
CA ILE A 126 -11.12 2.57 -4.53
C ILE A 126 -11.74 2.63 -3.13
N LEU A 127 -11.10 2.06 -2.12
CA LEU A 127 -11.63 2.03 -0.76
C LEU A 127 -11.37 3.36 -0.02
N SER A 128 -10.26 4.01 -0.35
CA SER A 128 -9.84 5.31 0.19
C SER A 128 -8.89 6.01 -0.78
N GLU A 129 -8.99 7.33 -0.79
CA GLU A 129 -8.13 8.27 -1.51
C GLU A 129 -7.78 9.41 -0.53
N MET A 130 -6.60 9.99 -0.68
CA MET A 130 -6.10 11.11 0.14
C MET A 130 -5.62 12.26 -0.74
#